data_AF-A0A8X6JPE5-F1
#
_entry.id   AF-A0A8X6JPE5-F1
#
_cell.length_a   1.000
_cell.length_b   1.000
_cell.length_c   1.000
_cell.angle_alpha   90.00
_cell.angle_beta   90.00
_cell.angle_gamma   90.00
#
_symmetry.space_group_name_H-M   'P 1'
#
loop_
_entity.id
_entity.type
_entity.pdbx_description
1 polymer ?
#
loop_
_entity_poly.entity_id
_entity_poly.type
_entity_poly.pdbx_seq_one_letter_code
_entity_poly.pdbx_strand_id
1 'polypeptide(L)'
;MSPIIQNEVIQTCSDIVTEKVIDRISNAECFSLLGDETMDVSGTEQLSLCIRYIDIPDLQAPVLREDFVGFIPINDQSSENLANVISAAM
;
A
#
# COMPACT_ATOMS: atom_id res chain seq x y z
N MET A 1 -16.78 -22.19 6.62
CA MET A 1 -16.81 -20.92 7.38
C MET A 1 -17.80 -19.99 6.72
N SER A 2 -18.55 -19.18 7.49
CA SER A 2 -19.46 -18.17 6.90
C SER A 2 -18.66 -17.13 6.11
N PRO A 3 -19.18 -16.58 4.99
CA PRO A 3 -18.54 -15.47 4.28
C PRO A 3 -18.22 -14.27 5.19
N ILE A 4 -19.08 -14.02 6.18
CA ILE A 4 -18.89 -12.94 7.17
C ILE A 4 -17.60 -13.16 7.95
N ILE A 5 -17.45 -14.35 8.53
CA ILE A 5 -16.28 -14.71 9.35
C ILE A 5 -15.00 -14.68 8.49
N GLN A 6 -15.07 -15.15 7.24
CA GLN A 6 -13.91 -15.11 6.33
C GLN A 6 -13.48 -13.66 6.04
N ASN A 7 -14.44 -12.78 5.74
CA ASN A 7 -14.15 -11.38 5.47
C ASN A 7 -13.61 -10.66 6.70
N GLU A 8 -14.13 -10.93 7.90
CA GLU A 8 -13.61 -10.37 9.16
C GLU A 8 -12.15 -10.77 9.41
N VAL A 9 -11.82 -12.05 9.18
CA VAL A 9 -10.43 -12.53 9.31
C VAL A 9 -9.52 -11.87 8.30
N ILE A 10 -9.95 -11.77 7.03
CA ILE A 10 -9.19 -11.09 5.98
C ILE A 10 -8.95 -9.62 6.34
N GLN A 11 -10.00 -8.91 6.78
CA GLN A 11 -9.90 -7.51 7.17
C GLN A 11 -8.96 -7.32 8.35
N THR A 12 -9.08 -8.13 9.39
CA THR A 12 -8.21 -8.07 10.57
C THR A 12 -6.75 -8.29 10.20
N CYS A 13 -6.47 -9.26 9.33
CA CYS A 13 -5.11 -9.50 8.83
C CYS A 13 -4.59 -8.30 8.03
N SER A 14 -5.43 -7.72 7.17
CA SER A 14 -5.10 -6.52 6.41
C SER A 14 -4.74 -5.37 7.35
N ASP A 15 -5.59 -5.09 8.33
CA ASP A 15 -5.40 -4.00 9.28
C ASP A 15 -4.08 -4.14 10.06
N ILE A 16 -3.77 -5.34 10.56
CA ILE A 16 -2.51 -5.63 11.30
C ILE A 16 -1.28 -5.45 10.40
N VAL A 17 -1.35 -5.87 9.14
CA VAL A 17 -0.23 -5.72 8.21
C VAL A 17 -0.03 -4.25 7.88
N THR A 18 -1.12 -3.53 7.58
CA THR A 18 -1.09 -2.10 7.27
C THR A 18 -0.56 -1.28 8.44
N GLU A 19 -1.01 -1.53 9.66
CA GLU A 19 -0.52 -0.86 10.88
C GLU A 19 1.00 -1.02 11.03
N LYS A 20 1.52 -2.24 10.85
CA LYS A 20 2.97 -2.50 10.92
C LYS A 20 3.77 -1.79 9.84
N VAL A 21 3.21 -1.65 8.64
CA VAL A 21 3.86 -0.94 7.54
C VAL A 21 3.88 0.57 7.85
N ILE A 22 2.76 1.13 8.32
CA ILE A 22 2.65 2.54 8.74
C ILE A 22 3.63 2.84 9.87
N ASP A 23 3.70 1.99 10.90
CA ASP A 23 4.64 2.17 12.02
C ASP A 23 6.08 2.25 11.52
N ARG A 24 6.50 1.36 10.63
CA ARG A 24 7.87 1.40 10.08
C ARG A 24 8.13 2.65 9.25
N ILE A 25 7.19 3.03 8.38
CA ILE A 25 7.33 4.23 7.54
C ILE A 25 7.38 5.49 8.40
N SER A 26 6.58 5.56 9.47
CA SER A 26 6.57 6.70 10.40
C SER A 26 7.90 6.88 11.14
N ASN A 27 8.67 5.81 11.30
CA ASN A 27 10.01 5.83 11.88
C ASN A 27 11.13 6.01 10.82
N ALA A 28 10.81 5.94 9.53
CA ALA A 28 11.77 6.15 8.47
C ALA A 28 12.01 7.66 8.25
N GLU A 29 13.25 8.04 7.97
CA GLU A 29 13.59 9.44 7.66
C GLU A 29 12.97 9.91 6.34
N CYS A 30 12.85 8.98 5.37
CA CYS A 30 12.23 9.24 4.09
C CYS A 30 11.66 7.95 3.48
N PHE A 31 10.70 8.14 2.58
CA PHE A 31 10.14 7.08 1.75
C PHE A 31 9.89 7.60 0.33
N SER A 32 9.76 6.68 -0.61
CA SER A 32 9.29 6.94 -1.97
C SER A 32 8.08 6.06 -2.27
N LEU A 33 7.11 6.62 -2.98
CA LEU A 33 6.00 5.86 -3.55
C LEU A 33 6.39 5.29 -4.90
N LEU A 34 6.02 4.04 -5.13
CA LEU A 34 6.10 3.37 -6.42
C LEU A 34 4.68 3.08 -6.87
N GLY A 35 4.31 3.61 -8.03
CA GLY A 35 3.02 3.36 -8.66
C GLY A 35 3.22 2.68 -10.01
N ASP A 36 2.44 1.65 -10.30
CA ASP A 36 2.36 1.03 -11.62
C ASP A 36 0.90 0.86 -12.05
N GLU A 37 0.60 1.25 -13.28
CA GLU A 37 -0.74 1.13 -13.86
C GLU A 37 -0.97 -0.30 -14.32
N THR A 38 -2.07 -0.90 -13.86
CA THR A 38 -2.45 -2.26 -14.20
C THR A 38 -3.96 -2.35 -14.39
N MET A 39 -4.42 -3.45 -14.97
CA MET A 39 -5.84 -3.68 -15.25
C MET A 39 -6.22 -5.05 -14.69
N ASP A 40 -7.36 -5.14 -13.98
CA ASP A 40 -7.84 -6.45 -13.55
C ASP A 40 -8.46 -7.26 -14.69
N VAL A 41 -8.86 -8.49 -14.36
CA VAL A 41 -9.52 -9.42 -15.29
C VAL A 41 -10.89 -8.93 -15.79
N SER A 42 -11.48 -7.91 -15.16
CA SER A 42 -12.76 -7.30 -15.58
C SER A 42 -12.57 -6.09 -16.51
N GLY A 43 -11.33 -5.63 -16.69
CA GLY A 43 -10.99 -4.46 -17.48
C GLY A 43 -10.96 -3.16 -16.67
N THR A 44 -10.94 -3.25 -15.33
CA THR A 44 -10.86 -2.07 -14.46
C THR A 44 -9.41 -1.64 -14.29
N GLU A 45 -9.09 -0.45 -14.77
CA GLU A 45 -7.80 0.23 -14.56
C GLU A 45 -7.58 0.50 -13.07
N GLN A 46 -6.38 0.20 -12.60
CA GLN A 46 -5.98 0.29 -11.20
C GLN A 46 -4.53 0.78 -11.09
N LEU A 47 -4.28 1.60 -10.08
CA LEU A 47 -2.94 1.94 -9.66
C LEU A 47 -2.49 0.94 -8.59
N SER A 48 -1.47 0.16 -8.88
CA SER A 48 -0.78 -0.65 -7.89
C SER A 48 0.23 0.22 -7.14
N LEU A 49 0.15 0.23 -5.80
CA LEU A 49 1.00 1.09 -4.97
C LEU A 49 1.91 0.26 -4.05
N CYS A 50 3.19 0.62 -4.05
CA CYS A 50 4.17 0.17 -3.08
C CYS A 50 4.85 1.38 -2.41
N ILE A 51 5.27 1.21 -1.16
CA ILE A 51 6.10 2.18 -0.46
C ILE A 51 7.49 1.59 -0.28
N ARG A 52 8.51 2.34 -0.69
CA ARG A 52 9.92 1.99 -0.54
C ARG A 52 10.57 2.91 0.47
N TYR A 53 11.23 2.34 1.47
CA TYR A 53 11.87 3.09 2.57
C TYR A 53 13.05 2.31 3.14
N ILE A 54 13.90 3.00 3.92
CA ILE A 54 14.97 2.37 4.68
C ILE A 54 14.46 2.10 6.09
N ASP A 55 14.34 0.81 6.43
CA ASP A 55 14.06 0.34 7.79
C ASP A 55 15.38 0.27 8.55
N ILE A 56 15.46 0.92 9.70
CA ILE A 56 16.65 0.94 10.56
C ILE A 56 16.25 0.33 11.91
N PRO A 57 16.26 -1.00 12.05
CA PRO A 57 15.91 -1.64 13.30
C PRO A 57 17.03 -1.45 14.33
N ASP A 58 16.65 -1.32 15.60
CA ASP A 58 17.63 -1.25 16.68
C ASP A 58 18.57 -2.46 16.66
N LEU A 59 19.88 -2.17 16.71
CA LEU A 59 20.98 -3.14 16.72
C LEU A 59 21.18 -3.94 15.42
N GLN A 60 20.56 -3.55 14.31
CA GLN A 60 20.67 -4.22 13.01
C GLN A 60 21.15 -3.26 11.91
N ALA A 61 21.63 -3.84 10.80
CA ALA A 61 21.98 -3.06 9.62
C ALA A 61 20.71 -2.48 8.97
N PRO A 62 20.78 -1.28 8.37
CA PRO A 62 19.68 -0.74 7.58
C PRO A 62 19.26 -1.70 6.47
N VAL A 63 17.95 -1.82 6.25
CA VAL A 63 17.35 -2.68 5.22
C VAL A 63 16.50 -1.83 4.29
N LEU A 64 16.76 -1.91 2.99
CA LEU A 64 15.85 -1.37 1.98
C LEU A 64 14.60 -2.25 1.92
N ARG A 65 13.44 -1.68 2.21
CA ARG A 65 12.15 -2.37 2.15
C ARG A 65 11.28 -1.82 1.04
N GLU A 66 10.44 -2.69 0.51
CA GLU A 66 9.36 -2.39 -0.40
C GLU A 66 8.13 -3.15 0.09
N ASP A 67 7.14 -2.42 0.60
CA ASP A 67 5.90 -3.00 1.09
C ASP A 67 4.76 -2.60 0.13
N PHE A 68 4.00 -3.60 -0.33
CA PHE A 68 2.81 -3.38 -1.15
C PHE A 68 1.67 -2.84 -0.29
N VAL A 69 1.05 -1.75 -0.74
CA VAL A 69 -0.06 -1.08 -0.04
C VAL A 69 -1.39 -1.60 -0.54
N GLY A 70 -1.56 -1.72 -1.86
CA GLY A 70 -2.82 -2.14 -2.45
C GLY A 70 -2.98 -1.72 -3.90
N PHE A 71 -4.15 -2.10 -4.45
CA PHE A 71 -4.64 -1.60 -5.73
C PHE A 71 -5.71 -0.56 -5.49
N ILE A 72 -5.62 0.56 -6.21
CA ILE A 72 -6.64 1.61 -6.17
C ILE A 72 -7.29 1.71 -7.54
N PRO A 73 -8.60 1.48 -7.67
CA PRO A 73 -9.31 1.70 -8.93
C PRO A 73 -9.17 3.14 -9.39
N ILE A 74 -8.79 3.34 -10.65
CA ILE A 74 -8.69 4.64 -11.27
C ILE A 74 -9.62 4.70 -12.48
N ASN A 75 -10.49 5.70 -12.49
CA ASN A 75 -11.43 5.91 -13.59
C ASN A 75 -10.92 6.93 -14.62
N ASP A 76 -9.81 7.61 -14.30
CA ASP A 76 -9.16 8.64 -15.10
C ASP A 76 -7.66 8.62 -14.82
N GLN A 77 -6.84 8.62 -15.87
CA GLN A 77 -5.37 8.62 -15.81
C GLN A 77 -4.78 10.04 -15.80
N SER A 78 -5.61 11.07 -15.62
CA SER A 78 -5.11 12.43 -15.44
C SER A 78 -4.18 12.51 -14.22
N SER A 79 -3.11 13.30 -14.36
CA SER A 79 -2.15 13.52 -13.28
C SER A 79 -2.79 14.11 -12.02
N GLU A 80 -3.85 14.89 -12.18
CA GLU A 80 -4.66 15.41 -11.08
C GLU A 80 -5.38 14.30 -10.33
N ASN A 81 -6.03 13.36 -11.04
CA ASN A 81 -6.71 12.24 -10.40
C ASN A 81 -5.71 11.32 -9.69
N LEU A 82 -4.58 11.01 -10.31
CA LEU A 82 -3.53 10.20 -9.68
C LEU A 82 -2.98 10.87 -8.41
N ALA A 83 -2.74 12.19 -8.43
CA ALA A 83 -2.29 12.93 -7.25
C ALA A 83 -3.34 12.88 -6.12
N ASN A 84 -4.61 13.05 -6.45
CA ASN A 84 -5.71 12.97 -5.48
C ASN A 84 -5.84 11.57 -4.88
N VAL A 85 -5.74 10.53 -5.71
CA VAL A 85 -5.79 9.13 -5.31
C VAL A 85 -4.64 8.80 -4.36
N ILE A 86 -3.42 9.20 -4.71
CA ILE A 86 -2.24 9.00 -3.86
C ILE A 86 -2.38 9.74 -2.53
N SER A 87 -2.89 10.98 -2.55
CA SER A 87 -3.09 11.78 -1.34
C SER A 87 -4.20 11.24 -0.43
N ALA A 88 -5.14 10.46 -0.95
CA ALA A 88 -6.20 9.83 -0.16
C ALA A 88 -5.78 8.47 0.42
N ALA A 89 -4.77 7.83 -0.19
CA ALA A 89 -4.25 6.53 0.23
C ALA A 89 -3.21 6.62 1.36
N MET A 90 -2.71 7.83 1.63
CA MET A 90 -1.72 8.15 2.66
C MET A 90 -2.31 9.06 3.72
#